data_AF-A0A1H6XL56-F1
#
_entry.id   AF-A0A1H6XL56-F1
#
_cell.length_a   1.000
_cell.length_b   1.000
_cell.length_c   1.000
_cell.angle_alpha   90.00
_cell.angle_beta   90.00
_cell.angle_gamma   90.00
#
_symmetry.space_group_name_H-M   'P 1'
#
loop_
_entity.id
_entity.type
_entity.pdbx_description
1 polymer ?
#
loop_
_entity_poly.entity_id
_entity_poly.type
_entity_poly.pdbx_seq_one_letter_code
_entity_poly.pdbx_strand_id
1 'polypeptide(L)'
;MELNKVKLKSFQVLGWFSVITGIIALALLNISMLSGYDLSFMEQLSFWISSILISGLIALFGRNSRSLGLWGIGIAVYLGIFTAVIFILGWVIMPFP
;
A
#
# COMPACT_ATOMS: atom_id res chain seq x y z
N MET A 1 -15.91 10.46 28.33
CA MET A 1 -14.43 10.32 28.26
C MET A 1 -13.97 9.09 27.48
N GLU A 2 -14.73 8.00 27.41
CA GLU A 2 -14.28 6.75 26.77
C GLU A 2 -14.38 6.76 25.25
N LEU A 3 -15.40 7.41 24.67
CA LEU A 3 -15.61 7.47 23.22
C LEU A 3 -14.43 8.10 22.47
N ASN A 4 -13.80 9.13 23.04
CA ASN A 4 -12.60 9.75 22.47
C ASN A 4 -11.38 8.81 22.50
N LYS A 5 -11.24 7.97 23.54
CA LYS A 5 -10.17 6.98 23.62
C LYS A 5 -10.35 5.87 22.57
N VAL A 6 -11.59 5.42 22.36
CA VAL A 6 -11.94 4.41 21.34
C VAL A 6 -11.64 4.95 19.93
N LYS A 7 -12.09 6.17 19.62
CA LYS A 7 -11.82 6.82 18.32
C LYS A 7 -10.32 6.92 18.03
N LEU A 8 -9.53 7.31 19.03
CA LEU A 8 -8.08 7.47 18.89
C LEU A 8 -7.36 6.14 18.66
N LYS A 9 -7.78 5.07 19.38
CA LYS A 9 -7.28 3.71 19.14
C LYS A 9 -7.65 3.20 17.74
N SER A 10 -8.88 3.40 17.28
CA SER A 10 -9.28 2.97 15.93
C SER A 10 -8.44 3.62 14.83
N PHE A 11 -8.15 4.92 14.92
CA PHE A 11 -7.28 5.57 13.94
C PHE A 11 -5.85 5.01 13.95
N GLN A 12 -5.34 4.65 15.13
CA GLN A 12 -4.02 4.03 15.24
C GLN A 12 -4.00 2.63 14.63
N VAL A 13 -5.06 1.83 14.84
CA VAL A 13 -5.21 0.51 14.23
C VAL A 13 -5.30 0.63 12.71
N LEU A 14 -6.08 1.58 12.18
CA LEU A 14 -6.16 1.82 10.74
C LEU A 14 -4.83 2.29 10.14
N GLY A 15 -4.06 3.10 10.86
CA GLY A 15 -2.72 3.51 10.44
C GLY A 15 -1.76 2.32 10.34
N TRP A 16 -1.75 1.46 11.37
CA TRP A 16 -0.96 0.23 11.33
C TRP A 16 -1.41 -0.74 10.25
N PHE A 17 -2.73 -0.89 10.05
CA PHE A 17 -3.28 -1.68 8.97
C PHE A 17 -2.76 -1.20 7.61
N SER A 18 -2.83 0.10 7.34
CA SER A 18 -2.29 0.71 6.12
C SER A 18 -0.81 0.35 5.89
N VAL A 19 0.03 0.51 6.91
CA VAL A 19 1.46 0.22 6.83
C VAL A 19 1.73 -1.27 6.61
N ILE A 20 1.09 -2.15 7.38
CA ILE A 20 1.28 -3.61 7.28
C ILE A 20 0.81 -4.12 5.92
N THR A 21 -0.38 -3.72 5.48
CA THR A 21 -0.91 -4.05 4.15
C THR A 21 0.03 -3.56 3.05
N GLY A 22 0.61 -2.37 3.18
CA GLY A 22 1.60 -1.85 2.25
C GLY A 22 2.89 -2.68 2.19
N ILE A 23 3.43 -3.08 3.33
CA ILE A 23 4.61 -3.94 3.39
C ILE A 23 4.32 -5.32 2.79
N ILE A 24 3.15 -5.91 3.08
CA ILE A 24 2.72 -7.19 2.50
C ILE A 24 2.59 -7.06 0.99
N ALA A 25 1.95 -6.00 0.49
CA ALA A 25 1.81 -5.75 -0.93
C ALA A 25 3.19 -5.63 -1.62
N LEU A 26 4.15 -4.93 -1.02
CA LEU A 26 5.52 -4.87 -1.52
C LEU A 26 6.19 -6.23 -1.55
N ALA A 27 6.06 -7.02 -0.48
CA ALA A 27 6.66 -8.35 -0.42
C ALA A 27 6.07 -9.27 -1.49
N LEU A 28 4.75 -9.30 -1.65
CA LEU A 28 4.06 -10.10 -2.66
C LEU A 28 4.44 -9.68 -4.07
N LEU A 29 4.51 -8.37 -4.35
CA LEU A 29 4.96 -7.83 -5.63
C LEU A 29 6.38 -8.27 -5.99
N ASN A 30 7.30 -8.21 -5.02
CA ASN A 30 8.68 -8.65 -5.25
C ASN A 30 8.74 -10.17 -5.44
N ILE A 31 8.00 -10.94 -4.64
CA ILE A 31 7.92 -12.40 -4.78
C ILE A 31 7.36 -12.77 -6.16
N SER A 32 6.30 -12.11 -6.64
CA SER A 32 5.73 -12.39 -7.97
C SER A 32 6.75 -12.12 -9.07
N MET A 33 7.48 -11.00 -8.98
CA MET A 33 8.51 -10.64 -9.95
C MET A 33 9.71 -11.60 -9.94
N LEU A 34 10.21 -11.99 -8.77
CA LEU A 34 11.38 -12.88 -8.66
C LEU A 34 11.05 -14.33 -9.01
N SER A 35 9.85 -14.79 -8.67
CA SER A 35 9.46 -16.19 -8.85
C SER A 35 8.96 -16.50 -10.26
N GLY A 36 8.60 -15.49 -11.04
CA GLY A 36 8.02 -15.66 -12.37
C GLY A 36 6.63 -16.32 -12.37
N TYR A 37 6.05 -16.57 -11.19
CA TYR A 37 4.68 -17.03 -11.07
C TYR A 37 3.72 -15.87 -11.34
N ASP A 38 2.73 -16.13 -12.16
CA ASP A 38 1.58 -15.24 -12.36
C ASP A 38 0.68 -15.31 -11.13
N LEU A 39 1.15 -14.70 -10.05
CA LEU A 39 0.30 -14.37 -8.91
C LEU A 39 -0.68 -13.31 -9.39
N SER A 40 -1.98 -13.52 -9.20
CA SER A 40 -3.08 -12.57 -9.48
C SER A 40 -2.95 -11.21 -8.75
N PHE A 41 -1.81 -10.97 -8.11
CA PHE A 41 -1.40 -9.73 -7.48
C PHE A 41 -1.49 -8.53 -8.43
N MET A 42 -1.06 -8.68 -9.70
CA MET A 42 -1.14 -7.58 -10.66
C MET A 42 -2.57 -7.19 -11.00
N GLU A 43 -3.46 -8.17 -11.17
CA GLU A 43 -4.88 -7.94 -11.39
C GLU A 43 -5.53 -7.21 -10.20
N GLN A 44 -5.05 -7.49 -8.99
CA GLN A 44 -5.56 -6.93 -7.74
C GLN A 44 -4.78 -5.69 -7.26
N LEU A 45 -3.78 -5.20 -8.02
CA LEU A 45 -2.90 -4.12 -7.59
C LEU A 45 -3.67 -2.85 -7.21
N SER A 46 -4.69 -2.50 -7.99
CA SER A 46 -5.58 -1.36 -7.75
C SER A 46 -6.33 -1.47 -6.42
N PHE A 47 -6.77 -2.68 -6.05
CA PHE A 47 -7.41 -2.97 -4.77
C PHE A 47 -6.43 -2.80 -3.62
N TRP A 48 -5.21 -3.34 -3.73
CA TRP A 48 -4.16 -3.19 -2.72
C TRP A 48 -3.83 -1.71 -2.47
N ILE A 49 -3.55 -0.95 -3.54
CA ILE A 49 -3.24 0.48 -3.45
C ILE A 49 -4.40 1.25 -2.82
N SER A 50 -5.64 0.99 -3.27
CA SER A 50 -6.83 1.68 -2.73
C SER A 50 -7.04 1.39 -1.25
N SER A 51 -6.87 0.14 -0.82
CA SER A 51 -6.99 -0.26 0.59
C SER A 51 -5.97 0.45 1.47
N ILE A 52 -4.71 0.53 1.03
CA ILE A 52 -3.63 1.23 1.74
C ILE A 52 -3.92 2.73 1.81
N LEU A 53 -4.32 3.34 0.69
CA LEU A 53 -4.61 4.79 0.63
C LEU A 53 -5.80 5.17 1.49
N ILE A 54 -6.92 4.45 1.41
CA ILE A 54 -8.13 4.76 2.18
C ILE A 54 -7.82 4.65 3.69
N SER A 55 -7.20 3.55 4.11
CA SER A 55 -6.83 3.36 5.53
C SER A 55 -5.80 4.39 6.01
N GLY A 56 -4.82 4.74 5.17
CA GLY A 56 -3.81 5.76 5.46
C GLY A 56 -4.41 7.17 5.58
N LEU A 57 -5.31 7.55 4.67
CA LEU A 57 -6.04 8.81 4.69
C LEU A 57 -6.90 8.94 5.95
N ILE A 58 -7.61 7.88 6.34
CA ILE A 58 -8.40 7.88 7.58
C ILE A 58 -7.50 8.08 8.80
N ALA A 59 -6.31 7.47 8.82
CA ALA A 59 -5.35 7.61 9.92
C ALA A 59 -4.75 9.03 10.05
N LEU A 60 -4.75 9.86 8.99
CA LEU A 60 -4.27 11.24 9.05
C LEU A 60 -5.13 12.16 9.94
N PHE A 61 -6.41 11.85 10.10
CA PHE A 61 -7.31 12.64 10.93
C PHE A 61 -7.01 12.48 12.43
N GLY A 62 -6.32 11.41 12.84
CA GLY A 62 -5.89 11.19 14.22
C GLY A 62 -4.52 11.79 14.52
N ARG A 63 -4.41 12.69 15.49
CA ARG A 63 -3.15 13.41 15.82
C ARG A 63 -1.96 12.47 16.12
N ASN A 64 -2.22 11.34 16.79
CA ASN A 64 -1.20 10.33 17.13
C ASN A 64 -0.93 9.31 16.00
N SER A 65 -1.85 9.15 15.05
CA SER A 65 -1.77 8.19 13.94
C SER A 65 -1.29 8.83 12.62
N ARG A 66 -1.12 10.16 12.57
CA ARG A 66 -0.67 10.90 11.39
C ARG A 66 0.61 10.37 10.77
N SER A 67 1.61 10.05 11.61
CA SER A 67 2.87 9.48 11.11
C SER A 67 2.63 8.16 10.38
N LEU A 68 1.83 7.26 10.97
CA LEU A 68 1.46 5.98 10.35
C LEU A 68 0.66 6.18 9.05
N GLY A 69 -0.27 7.13 9.02
CA GLY A 69 -1.01 7.48 7.81
C GLY A 69 -0.11 7.99 6.69
N LEU A 70 0.88 8.84 7.00
CA LEU A 70 1.87 9.31 6.04
C LEU A 70 2.76 8.18 5.52
N TRP A 71 3.20 7.27 6.40
CA TRP A 71 3.95 6.07 5.99
C TRP A 71 3.13 5.18 5.06
N GLY A 72 1.88 4.89 5.40
CA GLY A 72 0.99 4.10 4.55
C GLY A 72 0.80 4.72 3.17
N ILE A 73 0.52 6.03 3.10
CA ILE A 73 0.40 6.75 1.83
C ILE A 73 1.72 6.73 1.04
N GLY A 74 2.84 6.95 1.72
CA GLY A 74 4.17 6.89 1.10
C GLY A 74 4.44 5.52 0.48
N ILE A 75 4.08 4.44 1.17
CA ILE A 75 4.21 3.07 0.64
C ILE A 75 3.30 2.87 -0.57
N ALA A 76 2.04 3.32 -0.54
CA ALA A 76 1.13 3.20 -1.68
C ALA A 76 1.63 3.96 -2.92
N VAL A 77 2.13 5.19 -2.74
CA VAL A 77 2.71 6.00 -3.81
C VAL A 77 3.95 5.32 -4.37
N TYR A 78 4.84 4.84 -3.49
CA TYR A 78 6.02 4.08 -3.90
C TYR A 78 5.63 2.83 -4.70
N LEU A 79 4.61 2.08 -4.26
CA LEU A 79 4.13 0.89 -4.95
C LEU A 79 3.68 1.23 -6.38
N GLY A 80 2.90 2.31 -6.55
CA GLY A 80 2.47 2.78 -7.87
C GLY A 80 3.62 3.19 -8.77
N ILE A 81 4.57 3.99 -8.25
CA ILE A 81 5.77 4.41 -9.00
C ILE A 81 6.61 3.20 -9.39
N PHE A 82 6.86 2.29 -8.46
CA PHE A 82 7.66 1.08 -8.69
C PHE A 82 7.03 0.22 -9.79
N THR A 83 5.73 -0.06 -9.71
CA THR A 83 5.03 -0.82 -10.76
C THR A 83 5.09 -0.11 -12.11
N ALA A 84 4.94 1.21 -12.16
CA ALA A 84 5.05 1.97 -13.40
C ALA A 84 6.47 1.88 -14.01
N VAL A 85 7.52 1.98 -13.19
CA VAL A 85 8.91 1.82 -13.62
C VAL A 85 9.15 0.43 -14.19
N ILE A 86 8.72 -0.62 -13.48
CA ILE A 86 8.88 -2.01 -13.94
C ILE A 86 8.11 -2.26 -15.24
N PHE A 87 6.88 -1.73 -15.35
CA PHE A 87 6.09 -1.81 -16.57
C PHE A 87 6.79 -1.13 -17.76
N ILE A 88 7.28 0.10 -17.57
CA ILE A 88 8.01 0.84 -18.61
C ILE A 88 9.30 0.10 -19.00
N LEU A 89 10.07 -0.40 -18.03
CA LEU A 89 11.28 -1.18 -18.30
C LEU A 89 10.97 -2.45 -19.09
N GLY A 90 9.93 -3.19 -18.68
CA GLY A 90 9.44 -4.36 -19.43
C GLY A 90 9.10 -3.99 -20.87
N TRP A 91 8.40 -2.87 -21.06
CA TRP A 91 8.00 -2.38 -22.37
C TRP A 91 9.18 -1.86 -23.20
N VAL A 92 10.27 -1.37 -22.60
CA VAL A 92 11.47 -0.95 -23.32
C VAL A 92 12.32 -2.16 -23.75
N ILE A 93 12.45 -3.18 -22.89
CA ILE A 93 13.26 -4.38 -23.16
C ILE A 93 12.54 -5.27 -24.17
N MET A 94 11.25 -5.51 -23.94
CA MET A 94 10.37 -6.23 -24.83
C MET A 94 9.24 -5.26 -25.17
N PRO A 95 9.46 -4.36 -26.16
CA PRO A 95 8.34 -3.64 -26.73
C PRO A 95 7.40 -4.71 -27.24
N PHE A 96 6.21 -4.82 -26.61
CA PHE A 96 5.14 -5.78 -26.91
C PHE A 96 5.22 -7.14 -26.17
N PRO A 97 4.06 -7.73 -25.84
CA PRO A 97 3.55 -8.89 -26.58
C PRO A 97 2.82 -8.46 -27.85
#